data_AF-A0A953QGY6-F1
#
_entry.id   AF-A0A953QGY6-F1
#
_cell.length_a   1.000
_cell.length_b   1.000
_cell.length_c   1.000
_cell.angle_alpha   90.00
_cell.angle_beta   90.00
_cell.angle_gamma   90.00
#
_symmetry.space_group_name_H-M   'P 1'
#
loop_
_entity.id
_entity.type
_entity.pdbx_description
1 polymer ?
#
loop_
_entity_poly.entity_id
_entity_poly.type
_entity_poly.pdbx_seq_one_letter_code
_entity_poly.pdbx_strand_id
1 'polypeptide(L)'
;MIPERLSIRRFLRSRFTRNEPRPQGAANRPRRQLLLLTALAASTCAQSFSGSPALDDTVNQAVKDQLIPGAVLIVGHDGKILHRKAYGSRALVPTREAMTVDTIFDAASLTKVIATTSAVMKLFEEGKIRIADPVNVYLPDFQNGKSEITIRDLMTHFSGLRPDLDLEPAWTGYDIGIGRALAEKSTAPPGARFVYSDINFELMGEIVHRLSGKTLDQFTHDEIFEPLAMHETMFKPPASLRSRIAPTELDPATNRPFRGVVHDPTARYMGGVAGHAGLFTTADDLAKFATMMLGEGKQIFSPLTIKRFTSPNTPPDQPILRGLGWDIDSSYSSNRGELFPIGSFGHTGFTGTSVWIDPSTKSFVILLTNSVHPHRGKNLSAFRSKVATIAAATIGVDAPGVSVVSYNEGLRRMIVPNHTTLTGLDVLEQEKFAALKGKRVGLITNHTGIDRAGRRNIDAMIAAGVRLTTLFSPEHGITGKEDRQDVADTKDTVTGLPIWSLHYNGRYRMTPEMLHDVDTLVFDIQDAGSRFYTYSCTLLYALEEAGKSKVPFYVLDRPNPVTGTHVEGPL
;
A
#
# COMPACT_ATOMS: atom_id res chain seq x y z
N MET A 1 -36.23 -60.09 1.92
CA MET A 1 -37.00 -59.16 2.78
C MET A 1 -36.70 -57.75 2.34
N ILE A 2 -37.71 -57.10 1.79
CA ILE A 2 -37.82 -55.71 1.31
C ILE A 2 -38.28 -54.84 2.50
N PRO A 3 -38.35 -53.47 2.51
CA PRO A 3 -37.71 -52.35 1.77
C PRO A 3 -37.08 -51.29 2.75
N GLU A 4 -36.45 -50.17 2.37
CA GLU A 4 -36.96 -48.92 1.75
C GLU A 4 -35.75 -48.01 1.40
N ARG A 5 -35.69 -47.20 0.33
CA ARG A 5 -36.54 -46.86 -0.82
C ARG A 5 -35.66 -46.21 -1.92
N LEU A 6 -36.09 -46.44 -3.17
CA LEU A 6 -35.83 -45.80 -4.48
C LEU A 6 -35.43 -44.30 -4.47
N SER A 7 -34.57 -43.75 -5.35
CA SER A 7 -34.55 -43.67 -6.84
C SER A 7 -35.70 -42.85 -7.49
N ILE A 8 -35.33 -41.88 -8.35
CA ILE A 8 -35.96 -41.38 -9.62
C ILE A 8 -35.65 -39.87 -9.79
N ARG A 9 -34.88 -39.37 -10.76
CA ARG A 9 -35.02 -39.19 -12.24
C ARG A 9 -36.01 -38.08 -12.72
N ARG A 10 -35.41 -37.15 -13.50
CA ARG A 10 -35.91 -36.26 -14.58
C ARG A 10 -37.38 -36.34 -15.02
N PHE A 11 -37.99 -35.15 -15.17
CA PHE A 11 -39.07 -34.82 -16.12
C PHE A 11 -38.54 -33.73 -17.08
N LEU A 12 -38.43 -33.94 -18.40
CA LEU A 12 -39.42 -33.89 -19.49
C LEU A 12 -39.63 -32.50 -20.11
N ARG A 13 -39.45 -32.48 -21.44
CA ARG A 13 -39.61 -31.39 -22.40
C ARG A 13 -41.08 -30.99 -22.58
N SER A 14 -41.33 -29.75 -22.97
CA SER A 14 -42.40 -29.44 -23.92
C SER A 14 -41.87 -28.55 -25.05
N ARG A 15 -42.27 -28.91 -26.27
CA ARG A 15 -42.10 -28.16 -27.53
C ARG A 15 -43.32 -27.24 -27.67
N PHE A 16 -43.15 -26.08 -28.30
CA PHE A 16 -44.20 -25.49 -29.14
C PHE A 16 -43.58 -24.91 -30.43
N THR A 17 -44.28 -25.19 -31.51
CA THR A 17 -43.95 -24.97 -32.92
C THR A 17 -44.46 -23.63 -33.44
N ARG A 18 -43.84 -23.15 -34.52
CA ARG A 18 -44.24 -22.04 -35.39
C ARG A 18 -45.71 -22.13 -35.86
N ASN A 19 -46.35 -20.97 -36.09
CA ASN A 19 -46.76 -20.54 -37.43
C ASN A 19 -47.36 -19.10 -37.44
N GLU A 20 -46.91 -18.34 -38.44
CA GLU A 20 -47.50 -17.10 -38.99
C GLU A 20 -48.84 -17.41 -39.71
N PRO A 21 -49.74 -16.42 -39.95
CA PRO A 21 -49.60 -15.52 -41.12
C PRO A 21 -50.12 -14.07 -40.98
N ARG A 22 -49.62 -13.20 -41.87
CA ARG A 22 -50.15 -11.86 -42.23
C ARG A 22 -51.52 -11.93 -42.92
N PRO A 23 -52.23 -10.79 -43.01
CA PRO A 23 -52.51 -10.27 -44.36
C PRO A 23 -52.33 -8.73 -44.52
N GLN A 24 -52.04 -8.36 -45.78
CA GLN A 24 -52.20 -7.02 -46.41
C GLN A 24 -53.71 -6.65 -46.46
N GLY A 25 -54.22 -5.43 -46.63
CA GLY A 25 -53.74 -4.08 -46.96
C GLY A 25 -54.96 -3.18 -47.23
N ALA A 26 -54.72 -1.92 -47.62
CA ALA A 26 -55.59 -0.97 -48.35
C ALA A 26 -55.92 0.38 -47.67
N ALA A 27 -55.24 1.40 -48.20
CA ALA A 27 -55.69 2.74 -48.63
C ALA A 27 -56.77 3.53 -47.85
N ASN A 28 -56.39 4.72 -47.37
CA ASN A 28 -57.01 5.99 -47.78
C ASN A 28 -56.15 7.22 -47.36
N ARG A 29 -55.99 8.17 -48.30
CA ARG A 29 -55.51 9.56 -48.13
C ARG A 29 -56.65 10.49 -48.59
N PRO A 30 -56.62 11.84 -48.39
CA PRO A 30 -55.80 12.67 -47.50
C PRO A 30 -56.64 13.72 -46.71
N ARG A 31 -56.07 14.29 -45.64
CA ARG A 31 -56.38 15.69 -45.24
C ARG A 31 -55.07 16.44 -45.07
N ARG A 32 -54.94 17.51 -45.86
CA ARG A 32 -53.84 18.48 -45.80
C ARG A 32 -53.94 19.24 -44.48
N GLN A 33 -52.91 19.13 -43.64
CA GLN A 33 -52.56 20.16 -42.67
C GLN A 33 -51.13 20.60 -42.95
N LEU A 34 -51.03 21.88 -43.26
CA LEU A 34 -49.81 22.63 -43.52
C LEU A 34 -49.10 22.81 -42.17
N LEU A 35 -48.13 21.96 -41.84
CA LEU A 35 -47.16 22.27 -40.79
C LEU A 35 -45.97 23.01 -41.43
N LEU A 36 -45.83 24.29 -41.09
CA LEU A 36 -44.58 25.01 -41.22
C LEU A 36 -43.50 24.24 -40.44
N LEU A 37 -42.54 23.64 -41.15
CA LEU A 37 -41.28 23.22 -40.58
C LEU A 37 -40.41 24.47 -40.37
N THR A 38 -40.48 25.06 -39.17
CA THR A 38 -39.36 25.83 -38.66
C THR A 38 -38.23 24.85 -38.36
N ALA A 39 -37.23 24.84 -39.24
CA ALA A 39 -35.96 24.19 -38.95
C ALA A 39 -35.29 24.94 -37.79
N LEU A 40 -35.54 24.50 -36.55
CA LEU A 40 -34.60 24.78 -35.47
C LEU A 40 -33.34 23.98 -35.81
N ALA A 41 -32.34 24.68 -36.34
CA ALA A 41 -30.97 24.25 -36.23
C ALA A 41 -30.66 24.16 -34.74
N ALA A 42 -30.81 22.96 -34.17
CA ALA A 42 -30.20 22.62 -32.90
C ALA A 42 -28.69 22.60 -33.16
N SER A 43 -28.06 23.76 -33.01
CA SER A 43 -26.64 23.82 -32.69
C SER A 43 -26.46 23.06 -31.39
N THR A 44 -26.17 21.76 -31.48
CA THR A 44 -25.63 21.00 -30.36
C THR A 44 -24.26 21.58 -30.10
N CYS A 45 -24.19 22.68 -29.33
CA CYS A 45 -23.00 23.01 -28.58
C CYS A 45 -22.68 21.75 -27.79
N ALA A 46 -21.59 21.06 -28.14
CA ALA A 46 -21.06 20.00 -27.31
C ALA A 46 -20.88 20.60 -25.92
N GLN A 47 -21.71 20.18 -24.97
CA GLN A 47 -21.69 20.72 -23.63
C GLN A 47 -20.33 20.37 -23.05
N SER A 48 -19.48 21.39 -22.85
CA SER A 48 -18.16 21.19 -22.27
C SER A 48 -18.32 20.58 -20.89
N PHE A 49 -17.44 19.61 -20.55
CA PHE A 49 -17.44 19.01 -19.22
C PHE A 49 -17.32 20.11 -18.16
N SER A 50 -18.31 20.22 -17.28
CA SER A 50 -18.49 21.34 -16.34
C SER A 50 -17.34 21.49 -15.34
N GLY A 51 -16.55 20.43 -15.12
CA GLY A 51 -15.36 20.43 -14.28
C GLY A 51 -14.11 20.98 -14.97
N SER A 52 -14.14 21.14 -16.29
CA SER A 52 -12.96 21.60 -17.06
C SER A 52 -12.42 22.95 -16.60
N PRO A 53 -13.23 23.99 -16.30
CA PRO A 53 -12.71 25.25 -15.79
C PRO A 53 -11.95 25.09 -14.46
N ALA A 54 -12.49 24.32 -13.51
CA ALA A 54 -11.84 24.10 -12.21
C ALA A 54 -10.53 23.28 -12.33
N LEU A 55 -10.50 22.30 -13.25
CA LEU A 55 -9.29 21.57 -13.60
C LEU A 55 -8.25 22.49 -14.24
N ASP A 56 -8.68 23.28 -15.23
CA ASP A 56 -7.83 24.25 -15.92
C ASP A 56 -7.19 25.23 -14.94
N ASP A 57 -7.98 25.84 -14.06
CA ASP A 57 -7.50 26.77 -13.05
C ASP A 57 -6.51 26.10 -12.10
N THR A 58 -6.80 24.88 -11.66
CA THR A 58 -5.94 24.13 -10.74
C THR A 58 -4.58 23.80 -11.37
N VAL A 59 -4.54 23.35 -12.62
CA VAL A 59 -3.28 23.02 -13.30
C VAL A 59 -2.52 24.29 -13.71
N ASN A 60 -3.20 25.32 -14.21
CA ASN A 60 -2.58 26.61 -14.52
C ASN A 60 -1.99 27.27 -13.28
N GLN A 61 -2.66 27.18 -12.13
CA GLN A 61 -2.14 27.69 -10.87
C GLN A 61 -0.88 26.91 -10.43
N ALA A 62 -0.86 25.58 -10.57
CA ALA A 62 0.35 24.79 -10.30
C ALA A 62 1.53 25.17 -11.21
N VAL A 63 1.29 25.49 -12.48
CA VAL A 63 2.31 26.01 -13.40
C VAL A 63 2.78 27.41 -12.97
N LYS A 64 1.85 28.29 -12.63
CA LYS A 64 2.13 29.67 -12.17
C LYS A 64 2.95 29.70 -10.89
N ASP A 65 2.64 28.82 -9.95
CA ASP A 65 3.34 28.66 -8.66
C ASP A 65 4.66 27.90 -8.80
N GLN A 66 5.04 27.52 -10.03
CA GLN A 66 6.24 26.75 -10.34
C GLN A 66 6.30 25.44 -9.53
N LEU A 67 5.14 24.85 -9.23
CA LEU A 67 5.04 23.51 -8.67
C LEU A 67 5.43 22.46 -9.72
N ILE A 68 5.04 22.71 -10.98
CA ILE A 68 5.38 21.92 -12.15
C ILE A 68 5.72 22.85 -13.32
N PRO A 69 6.60 22.46 -14.26
CA PRO A 69 6.80 23.22 -15.50
C PRO A 69 5.60 23.15 -16.45
N GLY A 70 4.97 21.98 -16.54
CA GLY A 70 3.82 21.73 -17.40
C GLY A 70 3.18 20.36 -17.15
N ALA A 71 2.05 20.12 -17.81
CA ALA A 71 1.31 18.87 -17.69
C ALA A 71 0.49 18.53 -18.93
N VAL A 72 0.16 17.25 -19.08
CA VAL A 72 -1.00 16.79 -19.86
C VAL A 72 -1.97 16.10 -18.90
N LEU A 73 -3.23 16.55 -18.92
CA LEU A 73 -4.32 16.00 -18.10
C LEU A 73 -5.37 15.37 -19.02
N ILE A 74 -5.76 14.14 -18.69
CA ILE A 74 -6.93 13.47 -19.27
C ILE A 74 -7.87 13.03 -18.15
N VAL A 75 -9.16 13.29 -18.33
CA VAL A 75 -10.26 12.72 -17.54
C VAL A 75 -11.17 11.94 -18.48
N GLY A 76 -11.33 10.65 -18.20
CA GLY A 76 -12.23 9.75 -18.93
C GLY A 76 -13.39 9.29 -18.06
N HIS A 77 -14.54 9.06 -18.68
CA HIS A 77 -15.75 8.55 -18.03
C HIS A 77 -16.66 7.87 -19.06
N ASP A 78 -17.14 6.66 -18.75
CA ASP A 78 -18.10 5.87 -19.56
C ASP A 78 -17.73 5.85 -21.06
N GLY A 79 -16.51 5.37 -21.34
CA GLY A 79 -15.95 5.25 -22.69
C GLY A 79 -15.62 6.57 -23.41
N LYS A 80 -15.74 7.73 -22.75
CA LYS A 80 -15.52 9.06 -23.37
C LYS A 80 -14.42 9.84 -22.66
N ILE A 81 -13.67 10.62 -23.43
CA ILE A 81 -12.73 11.60 -22.92
C ILE A 81 -13.49 12.90 -22.65
N LEU A 82 -13.65 13.24 -21.37
CA LEU A 82 -14.36 14.45 -20.92
C LEU A 82 -13.45 15.68 -20.89
N HIS A 83 -12.16 15.47 -20.58
CA HIS A 83 -11.16 16.51 -20.53
C HIS A 83 -9.84 15.98 -21.11
N ARG A 84 -9.19 16.75 -21.98
CA ARG A 84 -7.88 16.43 -22.56
C ARG A 84 -7.16 17.72 -22.93
N LYS A 85 -6.11 18.07 -22.19
CA LYS A 85 -5.43 19.36 -22.39
C LYS A 85 -3.97 19.33 -21.95
N ALA A 86 -3.17 20.15 -22.61
CA ALA A 86 -1.77 20.41 -22.28
C ALA A 86 -1.61 21.81 -21.65
N TYR A 87 -0.69 21.91 -20.70
CA TYR A 87 -0.46 23.11 -19.88
C TYR A 87 1.04 23.39 -19.75
N GLY A 88 1.41 24.67 -19.69
CA GLY A 88 2.77 25.09 -19.38
C GLY A 88 3.80 24.65 -20.42
N SER A 89 4.97 24.23 -19.96
CA SER A 89 6.15 23.95 -20.79
C SER A 89 6.64 22.51 -20.58
N ARG A 90 6.90 21.78 -21.68
CA ARG A 90 7.56 20.46 -21.61
C ARG A 90 9.06 20.56 -21.31
N ALA A 91 9.69 21.68 -21.67
CA ALA A 91 11.07 21.98 -21.31
C ALA A 91 11.19 23.44 -20.88
N LEU A 92 11.99 23.71 -19.85
CA LEU A 92 12.40 25.04 -19.41
C LEU A 92 13.80 25.38 -19.90
N VAL A 93 14.68 24.38 -19.96
CA VAL A 93 16.08 24.49 -20.39
C VAL A 93 16.44 23.38 -21.37
N PRO A 94 17.43 23.59 -22.26
CA PRO A 94 18.16 24.85 -22.49
C PRO A 94 17.29 25.92 -23.17
N THR A 95 16.16 25.52 -23.75
CA THR A 95 15.19 26.42 -24.37
C THR A 95 13.81 26.06 -23.84
N ARG A 96 12.97 27.08 -23.62
CA ARG A 96 11.59 26.86 -23.23
C ARG A 96 10.80 26.31 -24.41
N GLU A 97 10.18 25.16 -24.21
CA GLU A 97 9.32 24.50 -25.20
C GLU A 97 7.90 24.34 -24.63
N ALA A 98 6.89 24.72 -25.42
CA ALA A 98 5.49 24.57 -25.02
C ALA A 98 5.13 23.09 -24.82
N MET A 99 4.30 22.81 -23.82
CA MET A 99 3.70 21.49 -23.65
C MET A 99 2.67 21.23 -24.75
N THR A 100 2.66 20.01 -25.29
CA THR A 100 1.67 19.56 -26.27
C THR A 100 1.03 18.26 -25.81
N VAL A 101 -0.20 18.00 -26.25
CA VAL A 101 -0.99 16.82 -25.82
C VAL A 101 -0.34 15.48 -26.21
N ASP A 102 0.51 15.49 -27.24
CA ASP A 102 1.28 14.34 -27.73
C ASP A 102 2.68 14.24 -27.09
N THR A 103 2.96 15.03 -26.05
CA THR A 103 4.25 14.97 -25.33
C THR A 103 4.42 13.58 -24.71
N ILE A 104 5.61 13.01 -24.91
CA ILE A 104 6.01 11.72 -24.35
C ILE A 104 6.73 11.98 -23.02
N PHE A 105 6.31 11.31 -21.96
CA PHE A 105 6.87 11.44 -20.61
C PHE A 105 7.62 10.18 -20.21
N ASP A 106 8.72 10.34 -19.47
CA ASP A 106 9.24 9.25 -18.64
C ASP A 106 8.18 8.93 -17.58
N ALA A 107 7.64 7.71 -17.63
CA ALA A 107 6.54 7.26 -16.79
C ALA A 107 7.00 6.90 -15.37
N ALA A 108 8.31 6.80 -15.12
CA ALA A 108 8.90 6.37 -13.87
C ALA A 108 8.21 5.10 -13.33
N SER A 109 7.80 5.10 -12.06
CA SER A 109 7.14 3.96 -11.41
C SER A 109 5.79 3.56 -12.00
N LEU A 110 5.18 4.32 -12.91
CA LEU A 110 4.04 3.78 -13.68
C LEU A 110 4.44 2.54 -14.51
N THR A 111 5.74 2.38 -14.83
CA THR A 111 6.29 1.17 -15.46
C THR A 111 5.87 -0.10 -14.73
N LYS A 112 5.85 -0.07 -13.39
CA LYS A 112 5.44 -1.19 -12.54
C LYS A 112 4.09 -1.75 -12.94
N VAL A 113 3.09 -0.87 -13.01
CA VAL A 113 1.69 -1.27 -13.21
C VAL A 113 1.31 -1.39 -14.68
N ILE A 114 1.90 -0.57 -15.55
CA ILE A 114 1.57 -0.56 -16.99
C ILE A 114 2.30 -1.66 -17.74
N ALA A 115 3.59 -1.87 -17.45
CA ALA A 115 4.43 -2.85 -18.16
C ALA A 115 4.52 -4.17 -17.37
N THR A 116 5.17 -4.15 -16.21
CA THR A 116 5.58 -5.38 -15.50
C THR A 116 4.40 -6.18 -14.96
N THR A 117 3.48 -5.53 -14.25
CA THR A 117 2.24 -6.18 -13.75
C THR A 117 1.43 -6.75 -14.91
N SER A 118 1.25 -6.00 -16.00
CA SER A 118 0.55 -6.47 -17.20
C SER A 118 1.21 -7.72 -17.79
N ALA A 119 2.55 -7.73 -17.89
CA ALA A 119 3.30 -8.87 -18.41
C ALA A 119 3.18 -10.11 -17.51
N VAL A 120 3.34 -9.95 -16.19
CA VAL A 120 3.14 -11.03 -15.21
C VAL A 120 1.73 -11.60 -15.32
N MET A 121 0.73 -10.74 -15.47
CA MET A 121 -0.66 -11.18 -15.54
C MET A 121 -1.05 -11.80 -16.89
N LYS A 122 -0.34 -11.49 -17.99
CA LYS A 122 -0.43 -12.27 -19.23
C LYS A 122 0.06 -13.69 -19.03
N LEU A 123 1.24 -13.85 -18.42
CA LEU A 123 1.79 -15.16 -18.09
C LEU A 123 0.91 -15.92 -17.10
N PHE A 124 0.21 -15.21 -16.19
CA PHE A 124 -0.81 -15.81 -15.32
C PHE A 124 -2.00 -16.38 -16.11
N GLU A 125 -2.56 -15.66 -17.09
CA GLU A 125 -3.66 -16.17 -17.93
C GLU A 125 -3.23 -17.38 -18.77
N GLU A 126 -1.96 -17.42 -19.20
CA GLU A 126 -1.35 -18.56 -19.88
C GLU A 126 -1.08 -19.76 -18.95
N GLY A 127 -1.33 -19.62 -17.64
CA GLY A 127 -1.07 -20.65 -16.64
C GLY A 127 0.41 -20.86 -16.31
N LYS A 128 1.28 -19.95 -16.76
CA LYS A 128 2.74 -20.00 -16.53
C LYS A 128 3.16 -19.46 -15.17
N ILE A 129 2.31 -18.65 -14.53
CA ILE A 129 2.56 -18.09 -13.19
C ILE A 129 1.37 -18.39 -12.30
N ARG A 130 1.63 -18.77 -11.05
CA ARG A 130 0.65 -18.76 -9.96
C ARG A 130 1.07 -17.73 -8.92
N ILE A 131 0.12 -16.88 -8.55
CA ILE A 131 0.35 -15.75 -7.63
C ILE A 131 0.79 -16.22 -6.22
N ALA A 132 0.41 -17.43 -5.82
CA ALA A 132 0.77 -17.98 -4.51
C ALA A 132 2.10 -18.73 -4.51
N ASP A 133 2.72 -18.97 -5.67
CA ASP A 133 3.96 -19.72 -5.72
C ASP A 133 5.11 -18.88 -5.15
N PRO A 134 6.06 -19.54 -4.46
CA PRO A 134 7.35 -18.94 -4.12
C PRO A 134 8.10 -18.44 -5.37
N VAL A 135 8.84 -17.34 -5.22
CA VAL A 135 9.62 -16.73 -6.31
C VAL A 135 10.69 -17.68 -6.84
N ASN A 136 11.26 -18.54 -5.99
CA ASN A 136 12.30 -19.51 -6.37
C ASN A 136 11.81 -20.60 -7.34
N VAL A 137 10.49 -20.78 -7.51
CA VAL A 137 9.92 -21.63 -8.57
C VAL A 137 10.31 -21.10 -9.96
N TYR A 138 10.38 -19.77 -10.10
CA TYR A 138 10.66 -19.08 -11.36
C TYR A 138 12.10 -18.56 -11.43
N LEU A 139 12.68 -18.21 -10.27
CA LEU A 139 14.06 -17.75 -10.10
C LEU A 139 14.82 -18.66 -9.11
N PRO A 140 15.28 -19.87 -9.51
CA PRO A 140 15.84 -20.87 -8.58
C PRO A 140 17.06 -20.41 -7.77
N ASP A 141 17.78 -19.42 -8.27
CA ASP A 141 18.93 -18.76 -7.68
C ASP A 141 18.57 -17.65 -6.69
N PHE A 142 17.31 -17.20 -6.64
CA PHE A 142 16.86 -16.15 -5.71
C PHE A 142 17.09 -16.55 -4.26
N GLN A 143 17.86 -15.74 -3.54
CA GLN A 143 18.31 -15.99 -2.16
C GLN A 143 18.89 -17.41 -1.97
N ASN A 144 19.65 -17.89 -2.96
CA ASN A 144 20.21 -19.25 -2.99
C ASN A 144 19.15 -20.37 -2.91
N GLY A 145 17.95 -20.12 -3.45
CA GLY A 145 16.84 -21.06 -3.48
C GLY A 145 16.08 -21.20 -2.17
N LYS A 146 16.37 -20.38 -1.15
CA LYS A 146 15.80 -20.50 0.21
C LYS A 146 14.73 -19.46 0.53
N SER A 147 14.23 -18.74 -0.47
CA SER A 147 13.22 -17.70 -0.25
C SER A 147 11.82 -18.27 -0.10
N GLU A 148 11.11 -17.81 0.92
CA GLU A 148 9.66 -18.04 1.11
C GLU A 148 8.81 -16.90 0.51
N ILE A 149 9.43 -15.88 -0.10
CA ILE A 149 8.71 -14.79 -0.76
C ILE A 149 7.89 -15.36 -1.92
N THR A 150 6.60 -15.01 -1.99
CA THR A 150 5.72 -15.39 -3.10
C THR A 150 5.61 -14.30 -4.16
N ILE A 151 5.09 -14.66 -5.34
CA ILE A 151 4.74 -13.67 -6.39
C ILE A 151 3.78 -12.60 -5.84
N ARG A 152 2.82 -12.99 -4.99
CA ARG A 152 1.90 -12.04 -4.32
C ARG A 152 2.69 -11.01 -3.52
N ASP A 153 3.68 -11.43 -2.75
CA ASP A 153 4.45 -10.54 -1.87
C ASP A 153 5.27 -9.53 -2.67
N LEU A 154 5.83 -9.94 -3.82
CA LEU A 154 6.47 -9.00 -4.75
C LEU A 154 5.45 -7.97 -5.28
N MET A 155 4.31 -8.45 -5.79
CA MET A 155 3.28 -7.61 -6.42
C MET A 155 2.60 -6.64 -5.45
N THR A 156 2.53 -6.98 -4.16
CA THR A 156 1.86 -6.16 -3.14
C THR A 156 2.83 -5.33 -2.29
N HIS A 157 4.14 -5.49 -2.49
CA HIS A 157 5.19 -4.87 -1.67
C HIS A 157 5.26 -5.36 -0.22
N PHE A 158 5.02 -6.67 -0.02
CA PHE A 158 5.12 -7.37 1.26
C PHE A 158 6.28 -8.38 1.33
N SER A 159 7.21 -8.32 0.39
CA SER A 159 8.39 -9.21 0.34
C SER A 159 9.39 -9.00 1.49
N GLY A 160 9.33 -7.85 2.16
CA GLY A 160 10.32 -7.40 3.14
C GLY A 160 11.66 -6.95 2.54
N LEU A 161 11.82 -6.96 1.21
CA LEU A 161 12.99 -6.42 0.53
C LEU A 161 13.09 -4.91 0.77
N ARG A 162 14.33 -4.39 0.79
CA ARG A 162 14.58 -2.96 0.93
C ARG A 162 14.03 -2.17 -0.27
N PRO A 163 13.87 -0.83 -0.15
CA PRO A 163 13.31 -0.02 -1.23
C PRO A 163 14.04 -0.16 -2.57
N ASP A 164 15.37 -0.06 -2.58
CA ASP A 164 16.16 0.04 -3.80
C ASP A 164 17.49 -0.71 -3.67
N LEU A 165 18.10 -1.08 -4.80
CA LEU A 165 19.47 -1.60 -4.84
C LEU A 165 20.49 -0.51 -4.51
N ASP A 166 21.58 -0.91 -3.85
CA ASP A 166 22.73 -0.01 -3.68
C ASP A 166 23.39 0.26 -5.02
N LEU A 167 23.53 1.54 -5.35
CA LEU A 167 24.27 2.01 -6.52
C LEU A 167 25.78 2.04 -6.29
N GLU A 168 26.23 1.84 -5.04
CA GLU A 168 27.65 1.85 -4.66
C GLU A 168 28.14 0.47 -4.21
N PRO A 169 29.36 0.04 -4.60
CA PRO A 169 30.20 0.67 -5.62
C PRO A 169 29.51 0.64 -7.00
N ALA A 170 29.76 1.67 -7.81
CA ALA A 170 29.18 1.84 -9.14
C ALA A 170 29.20 0.55 -9.99
N TRP A 171 28.09 0.26 -10.66
CA TRP A 171 27.91 -0.91 -11.51
C TRP A 171 27.07 -0.57 -12.74
N THR A 172 27.17 -1.40 -13.78
CA THR A 172 26.34 -1.27 -14.97
C THR A 172 26.14 -2.62 -15.63
N GLY A 173 25.01 -2.79 -16.32
CA GLY A 173 24.61 -4.02 -16.97
C GLY A 173 23.43 -4.67 -16.26
N TYR A 174 22.48 -5.16 -17.06
CA TYR A 174 21.27 -5.83 -16.59
C TYR A 174 21.60 -7.01 -15.68
N ASP A 175 22.51 -7.90 -16.12
CA ASP A 175 22.89 -9.11 -15.37
C ASP A 175 23.49 -8.80 -14.00
N ILE A 176 24.25 -7.71 -13.87
CA ILE A 176 24.81 -7.28 -12.58
C ILE A 176 23.70 -6.77 -11.66
N GLY A 177 22.77 -5.95 -12.18
CA GLY A 177 21.61 -5.47 -11.43
C GLY A 177 20.73 -6.62 -10.94
N ILE A 178 20.36 -7.54 -11.84
CA ILE A 178 19.57 -8.72 -11.49
C ILE A 178 20.32 -9.65 -10.54
N GLY A 179 21.62 -9.85 -10.71
CA GLY A 179 22.43 -10.62 -9.75
C GLY A 179 22.38 -10.03 -8.34
N ARG A 180 22.38 -8.69 -8.21
CA ARG A 180 22.21 -8.00 -6.92
C ARG A 180 20.80 -8.18 -6.36
N ALA A 181 19.77 -8.01 -7.18
CA ALA A 181 18.37 -8.23 -6.78
C ALA A 181 18.13 -9.68 -6.33
N LEU A 182 18.72 -10.66 -7.03
CA LEU A 182 18.63 -12.07 -6.71
C LEU A 182 19.29 -12.42 -5.36
N ALA A 183 20.35 -11.70 -5.00
CA ALA A 183 21.08 -11.88 -3.75
C ALA A 183 20.50 -11.06 -2.57
N GLU A 184 19.55 -10.17 -2.82
CA GLU A 184 19.02 -9.24 -1.83
C GLU A 184 18.34 -9.99 -0.67
N LYS A 185 18.60 -9.55 0.57
CA LYS A 185 18.03 -10.15 1.77
C LYS A 185 16.84 -9.34 2.25
N SER A 186 15.79 -10.03 2.71
CA SER A 186 14.65 -9.35 3.32
C SER A 186 15.05 -8.73 4.66
N THR A 187 14.60 -7.50 4.88
CA THR A 187 14.75 -6.75 6.15
C THR A 187 13.63 -7.05 7.15
N ALA A 188 12.59 -7.78 6.70
CA ALA A 188 11.49 -8.28 7.51
C ALA A 188 10.96 -9.59 6.88
N PRO A 189 10.27 -10.45 7.66
CA PRO A 189 9.61 -11.62 7.09
C PRO A 189 8.60 -11.24 5.99
N PRO A 190 8.43 -12.08 4.94
CA PRO A 190 7.38 -11.87 3.95
C PRO A 190 6.00 -11.78 4.61
N GLY A 191 5.16 -10.85 4.15
CA GLY A 191 3.83 -10.60 4.71
C GLY A 191 3.80 -9.71 5.95
N ALA A 192 4.92 -9.51 6.66
CA ALA A 192 4.92 -8.84 7.97
C ALA A 192 4.60 -7.34 7.89
N ARG A 193 5.15 -6.63 6.88
CA ARG A 193 4.93 -5.19 6.71
C ARG A 193 5.07 -4.75 5.26
N PHE A 194 4.40 -3.63 4.96
CA PHE A 194 4.52 -2.96 3.68
C PHE A 194 5.86 -2.22 3.55
N VAL A 195 6.61 -2.52 2.49
CA VAL A 195 7.82 -1.78 2.09
C VAL A 195 7.76 -1.57 0.59
N TYR A 196 7.45 -0.35 0.16
CA TYR A 196 7.50 0.01 -1.25
C TYR A 196 8.93 -0.19 -1.78
N SER A 197 9.09 -1.17 -2.67
CA SER A 197 10.37 -1.73 -3.10
C SER A 197 10.38 -1.95 -4.60
N ASP A 198 11.38 -1.35 -5.26
CA ASP A 198 11.62 -1.42 -6.69
C ASP A 198 12.26 -2.76 -7.06
N ILE A 199 13.03 -3.34 -6.14
CA ILE A 199 13.63 -4.69 -6.26
C ILE A 199 12.54 -5.74 -6.54
N ASN A 200 11.35 -5.61 -5.95
CA ASN A 200 10.24 -6.51 -6.23
C ASN A 200 9.90 -6.55 -7.72
N PHE A 201 9.91 -5.40 -8.37
CA PHE A 201 9.54 -5.27 -9.77
C PHE A 201 10.72 -5.58 -10.70
N GLU A 202 11.96 -5.34 -10.28
CA GLU A 202 13.15 -5.86 -10.97
C GLU A 202 13.11 -7.39 -11.08
N LEU A 203 12.83 -8.09 -9.97
CA LEU A 203 12.67 -9.54 -9.94
C LEU A 203 11.48 -10.00 -10.79
N MET A 204 10.34 -9.29 -10.77
CA MET A 204 9.21 -9.62 -11.64
C MET A 204 9.52 -9.43 -13.13
N GLY A 205 10.31 -8.41 -13.49
CA GLY A 205 10.80 -8.23 -14.85
C GLY A 205 11.68 -9.40 -15.31
N GLU A 206 12.55 -9.89 -14.42
CA GLU A 206 13.37 -11.08 -14.68
C GLU A 206 12.53 -12.37 -14.81
N ILE A 207 11.48 -12.53 -14.00
CA ILE A 207 10.53 -13.65 -14.15
C ILE A 207 9.89 -13.64 -15.54
N VAL A 208 9.46 -12.47 -16.03
CA VAL A 208 8.93 -12.32 -17.39
C VAL A 208 9.98 -12.72 -18.42
N HIS A 209 11.24 -12.28 -18.24
CA HIS A 209 12.34 -12.65 -19.12
C HIS A 209 12.51 -14.18 -19.19
N ARG A 210 12.69 -14.85 -18.04
CA ARG A 210 12.96 -16.29 -17.99
C ARG A 210 11.82 -17.14 -18.54
N LEU A 211 10.57 -16.74 -18.31
CA LEU A 211 9.40 -17.50 -18.75
C LEU A 211 9.02 -17.27 -20.21
N SER A 212 9.35 -16.11 -20.77
CA SER A 212 9.00 -15.76 -22.15
C SER A 212 10.15 -15.90 -23.15
N GLY A 213 11.40 -15.87 -22.67
CA GLY A 213 12.60 -15.76 -23.52
C GLY A 213 12.75 -14.40 -24.22
N LYS A 214 11.93 -13.41 -23.87
CA LYS A 214 11.96 -12.05 -24.41
C LYS A 214 12.36 -11.06 -23.32
N THR A 215 13.04 -9.98 -23.70
CA THR A 215 13.25 -8.86 -22.77
C THR A 215 11.91 -8.19 -22.43
N LEU A 216 11.83 -7.51 -21.28
CA LEU A 216 10.56 -6.91 -20.82
C LEU A 216 9.98 -5.91 -21.84
N ASP A 217 10.83 -5.11 -22.50
CA ASP A 217 10.42 -4.17 -23.55
C ASP A 217 9.83 -4.89 -24.77
N GLN A 218 10.44 -5.99 -25.22
CA GLN A 218 9.93 -6.79 -26.33
C GLN A 218 8.60 -7.47 -25.97
N PHE A 219 8.53 -8.10 -24.79
CA PHE A 219 7.32 -8.78 -24.34
C PHE A 219 6.14 -7.81 -24.21
N THR A 220 6.35 -6.67 -23.56
CA THR A 220 5.28 -5.69 -23.34
C THR A 220 4.86 -4.98 -24.62
N HIS A 221 5.80 -4.72 -25.54
CA HIS A 221 5.45 -4.25 -26.88
C HIS A 221 4.49 -5.23 -27.58
N ASP A 222 4.87 -6.50 -27.67
CA ASP A 222 4.16 -7.50 -28.46
C ASP A 222 2.82 -7.93 -27.83
N GLU A 223 2.78 -8.11 -26.51
CA GLU A 223 1.63 -8.71 -25.82
C GLU A 223 0.67 -7.68 -25.21
N ILE A 224 1.12 -6.44 -25.01
CA ILE A 224 0.36 -5.40 -24.32
C ILE A 224 0.15 -4.17 -25.22
N PHE A 225 1.22 -3.49 -25.64
CA PHE A 225 1.12 -2.17 -26.24
C PHE A 225 0.60 -2.22 -27.67
N GLU A 226 1.17 -3.06 -28.53
CA GLU A 226 0.71 -3.23 -29.91
C GLU A 226 -0.74 -3.76 -29.94
N PRO A 227 -1.13 -4.79 -29.15
CA PRO A 227 -2.52 -5.19 -29.02
C PRO A 227 -3.44 -4.10 -28.48
N LEU A 228 -2.99 -3.11 -27.71
CA LEU A 228 -3.83 -1.99 -27.26
C LEU A 228 -3.73 -0.75 -28.16
N ALA A 229 -3.00 -0.82 -29.27
CA ALA A 229 -2.68 0.31 -30.12
C ALA A 229 -2.00 1.47 -29.36
N MET A 230 -1.18 1.15 -28.36
CA MET A 230 -0.37 2.09 -27.57
C MET A 230 0.98 2.35 -28.25
N HIS A 231 0.96 2.86 -29.48
CA HIS A 231 2.14 2.97 -30.34
C HIS A 231 3.16 4.04 -29.90
N GLU A 232 2.82 4.87 -28.91
CA GLU A 232 3.69 5.91 -28.34
C GLU A 232 4.20 5.51 -26.95
N THR A 233 4.01 4.25 -26.57
CA THR A 233 4.46 3.67 -25.30
C THR A 233 5.59 2.68 -25.55
N MET A 234 6.76 2.96 -24.98
CA MET A 234 7.97 2.19 -25.27
C MET A 234 9.05 2.37 -24.20
N PHE A 235 9.96 1.42 -24.11
CA PHE A 235 11.25 1.64 -23.45
C PHE A 235 12.24 2.22 -24.46
N LYS A 236 13.27 2.93 -23.96
CA LYS A 236 14.40 3.45 -24.77
C LYS A 236 13.95 4.13 -26.08
N PRO A 237 13.13 5.19 -26.00
CA PRO A 237 12.58 5.83 -27.19
C PRO A 237 13.70 6.29 -28.15
N PRO A 238 13.51 6.14 -29.47
CA PRO A 238 14.53 6.48 -30.45
C PRO A 238 14.79 8.00 -30.48
N ALA A 239 15.99 8.37 -30.94
CA ALA A 239 16.41 9.78 -31.02
C ALA A 239 15.49 10.67 -31.88
N SER A 240 14.78 10.09 -32.86
CA SER A 240 13.80 10.80 -33.69
C SER A 240 12.62 11.37 -32.89
N LEU A 241 12.27 10.78 -31.75
CA LEU A 241 11.18 11.24 -30.89
C LEU A 241 11.65 12.28 -29.85
N ARG A 242 12.95 12.58 -29.79
CA ARG A 242 13.52 13.40 -28.71
C ARG A 242 12.86 14.76 -28.55
N SER A 243 12.47 15.41 -29.63
CA SER A 243 11.77 16.71 -29.62
C SER A 243 10.38 16.65 -28.99
N ARG A 244 9.72 15.48 -29.00
CA ARG A 244 8.41 15.24 -28.37
C ARG A 244 8.52 14.79 -26.91
N ILE A 245 9.70 14.40 -26.45
CA ILE A 245 9.91 13.91 -25.07
C ILE A 245 10.11 15.09 -24.12
N ALA A 246 9.37 15.10 -23.01
CA ALA A 246 9.64 16.01 -21.90
C ALA A 246 10.94 15.62 -21.20
N PRO A 247 11.96 16.51 -21.10
CA PRO A 247 13.12 16.26 -20.27
C PRO A 247 12.76 16.14 -18.78
N THR A 248 13.62 15.47 -18.02
CA THR A 248 13.59 15.42 -16.55
C THR A 248 14.72 16.26 -15.96
N GLU A 249 15.25 15.90 -14.79
CA GLU A 249 16.30 16.68 -14.12
C GLU A 249 17.60 16.78 -14.93
N LEU A 250 18.41 17.80 -14.59
CA LEU A 250 19.78 17.93 -15.04
C LEU A 250 20.62 16.78 -14.51
N ASP A 251 21.31 16.11 -15.42
CA ASP A 251 22.38 15.19 -15.09
C ASP A 251 23.51 15.94 -14.38
N PRO A 252 23.86 15.59 -13.13
CA PRO A 252 24.96 16.23 -12.41
C PRO A 252 26.31 16.11 -13.13
N ALA A 253 26.51 15.08 -13.95
CA ALA A 253 27.77 14.84 -14.65
C ALA A 253 27.92 15.71 -15.90
N THR A 254 26.83 15.93 -16.65
CA THR A 254 26.88 16.64 -17.94
C THR A 254 26.23 18.02 -17.91
N ASN A 255 25.54 18.36 -16.81
CA ASN A 255 24.71 19.55 -16.65
C ASN A 255 23.68 19.72 -17.79
N ARG A 256 23.23 18.60 -18.38
CA ARG A 256 22.20 18.54 -19.42
C ARG A 256 20.98 17.80 -18.89
N PRO A 257 19.75 18.20 -19.24
CA PRO A 257 18.56 17.45 -18.83
C PRO A 257 18.60 16.03 -19.40
N PHE A 258 18.25 15.02 -18.61
CA PHE A 258 17.90 13.72 -19.19
C PHE A 258 16.70 13.89 -20.12
N ARG A 259 16.81 13.37 -21.34
CA ARG A 259 15.75 13.45 -22.36
C ARG A 259 15.85 12.27 -23.30
N GLY A 260 14.83 11.41 -23.30
CA GLY A 260 14.85 10.10 -23.96
C GLY A 260 15.74 9.07 -23.26
N VAL A 261 16.12 9.34 -22.02
CA VAL A 261 16.88 8.44 -21.13
C VAL A 261 16.09 8.37 -19.84
N VAL A 262 15.87 7.16 -19.32
CA VAL A 262 15.14 6.97 -18.07
C VAL A 262 15.79 7.75 -16.93
N HIS A 263 14.98 8.42 -16.12
CA HIS A 263 15.41 9.24 -14.99
C HIS A 263 15.99 8.37 -13.86
N ASP A 264 15.29 7.27 -13.55
CA ASP A 264 15.65 6.34 -12.48
C ASP A 264 17.09 5.81 -12.65
N PRO A 265 17.96 6.00 -11.64
CA PRO A 265 19.37 5.64 -11.76
C PRO A 265 19.58 4.12 -11.84
N THR A 266 18.82 3.31 -11.09
CA THR A 266 18.94 1.85 -11.12
C THR A 266 18.57 1.30 -12.50
N ALA A 267 17.46 1.76 -13.08
CA ALA A 267 17.05 1.39 -14.44
C ALA A 267 18.08 1.85 -15.48
N ARG A 268 18.69 3.04 -15.32
CA ARG A 268 19.81 3.46 -16.18
C ARG A 268 21.00 2.51 -16.06
N TYR A 269 21.39 2.14 -14.85
CA TYR A 269 22.53 1.25 -14.61
C TYR A 269 22.27 -0.13 -15.20
N MET A 270 21.00 -0.59 -15.20
CA MET A 270 20.54 -1.82 -15.86
C MET A 270 20.38 -1.71 -17.40
N GLY A 271 20.71 -0.57 -18.02
CA GLY A 271 20.67 -0.41 -19.48
C GLY A 271 19.37 0.16 -20.05
N GLY A 272 18.48 0.67 -19.19
CA GLY A 272 17.28 1.42 -19.54
C GLY A 272 15.97 0.61 -19.59
N VAL A 273 16.05 -0.71 -19.41
CA VAL A 273 14.87 -1.60 -19.33
C VAL A 273 14.92 -2.33 -18.00
N ALA A 274 14.03 -1.96 -17.08
CA ALA A 274 13.88 -2.61 -15.79
C ALA A 274 12.40 -2.70 -15.41
N GLY A 275 12.06 -3.63 -14.52
CA GLY A 275 10.65 -3.86 -14.18
C GLY A 275 10.01 -2.73 -13.36
N HIS A 276 10.82 -1.91 -12.68
CA HIS A 276 10.33 -0.85 -11.81
C HIS A 276 10.23 0.53 -12.49
N ALA A 277 11.02 0.76 -13.55
CA ALA A 277 11.14 2.03 -14.28
C ALA A 277 11.72 1.81 -15.70
N GLY A 278 11.58 2.82 -16.58
CA GLY A 278 12.12 2.77 -17.95
C GLY A 278 11.10 3.00 -19.06
N LEU A 279 9.81 2.93 -18.73
CA LEU A 279 8.73 3.15 -19.69
C LEU A 279 8.58 4.65 -20.01
N PHE A 280 8.42 4.96 -21.28
CA PHE A 280 7.99 6.25 -21.79
C PHE A 280 6.60 6.10 -22.39
N THR A 281 5.71 7.09 -22.21
CA THR A 281 4.33 7.01 -22.69
C THR A 281 3.70 8.39 -22.89
N THR A 282 2.52 8.43 -23.53
CA THR A 282 1.66 9.61 -23.66
C THR A 282 0.40 9.44 -22.83
N ALA A 283 -0.28 10.56 -22.53
CA ALA A 283 -1.54 10.49 -21.80
C ALA A 283 -2.61 9.71 -22.59
N ASP A 284 -2.61 9.81 -23.93
CA ASP A 284 -3.57 9.12 -24.80
C ASP A 284 -3.42 7.61 -24.78
N ASP A 285 -2.18 7.11 -24.78
CA ASP A 285 -1.94 5.67 -24.67
C ASP A 285 -2.34 5.13 -23.31
N LEU A 286 -2.03 5.86 -22.24
CA LEU A 286 -2.52 5.51 -20.91
C LEU A 286 -4.05 5.56 -20.83
N ALA A 287 -4.72 6.42 -21.58
CA ALA A 287 -6.18 6.46 -21.65
C ALA A 287 -6.76 5.20 -22.32
N LYS A 288 -6.09 4.66 -23.36
CA LYS A 288 -6.46 3.35 -23.95
C LYS A 288 -6.30 2.22 -22.94
N PHE A 289 -5.18 2.21 -22.21
CA PHE A 289 -4.93 1.23 -21.15
C PHE A 289 -5.98 1.33 -20.03
N ALA A 290 -6.28 2.53 -19.54
CA ALA A 290 -7.27 2.76 -18.50
C ALA A 290 -8.68 2.34 -18.95
N THR A 291 -9.04 2.62 -20.20
CA THR A 291 -10.30 2.16 -20.80
C THR A 291 -10.38 0.63 -20.82
N MET A 292 -9.29 -0.06 -21.20
CA MET A 292 -9.21 -1.52 -21.13
C MET A 292 -9.42 -2.03 -19.70
N MET A 293 -8.78 -1.42 -18.70
CA MET A 293 -8.91 -1.78 -17.28
C MET A 293 -10.31 -1.55 -16.71
N LEU A 294 -11.13 -0.70 -17.33
CA LEU A 294 -12.55 -0.52 -17.01
C LEU A 294 -13.45 -1.60 -17.65
N GLY A 295 -12.87 -2.53 -18.42
CA GLY A 295 -13.62 -3.52 -19.20
C GLY A 295 -14.22 -2.96 -20.49
N GLU A 296 -13.74 -1.79 -20.93
CA GLU A 296 -14.22 -1.08 -22.12
C GLU A 296 -13.14 -1.07 -23.22
N GLY A 297 -13.50 -0.67 -24.43
CA GLY A 297 -12.54 -0.61 -25.55
C GLY A 297 -11.94 -1.97 -25.92
N LYS A 298 -10.69 -1.96 -26.42
CA LYS A 298 -9.99 -3.18 -26.84
C LYS A 298 -9.49 -3.94 -25.61
N GLN A 299 -9.83 -5.23 -25.53
CA GLN A 299 -9.52 -6.08 -24.39
C GLN A 299 -8.32 -6.98 -24.69
N ILE A 300 -7.40 -7.08 -23.73
CA ILE A 300 -6.27 -8.01 -23.76
C ILE A 300 -6.25 -8.98 -22.57
N PHE A 301 -7.12 -8.76 -21.58
CA PHE A 301 -7.30 -9.61 -20.42
C PHE A 301 -8.76 -10.02 -20.31
N SER A 302 -9.03 -11.16 -19.67
CA SER A 302 -10.39 -11.50 -19.28
C SER A 302 -10.90 -10.54 -18.19
N PRO A 303 -12.22 -10.28 -18.12
CA PRO A 303 -12.79 -9.44 -17.05
C PRO A 303 -12.49 -9.97 -15.64
N LEU A 304 -12.41 -11.30 -15.46
CA LEU A 304 -12.06 -11.91 -14.18
C LEU A 304 -10.59 -11.69 -13.82
N THR A 305 -9.72 -11.67 -14.82
CA THR A 305 -8.31 -11.33 -14.62
C THR A 305 -8.23 -9.89 -14.16
N ILE A 306 -8.79 -8.91 -14.88
CA ILE A 306 -8.82 -7.50 -14.44
C ILE A 306 -9.34 -7.36 -13.02
N LYS A 307 -10.45 -8.03 -12.66
CA LYS A 307 -10.96 -8.04 -11.29
C LYS A 307 -9.94 -8.59 -10.28
N ARG A 308 -9.13 -9.59 -10.66
CA ARG A 308 -8.04 -10.13 -9.85
C ARG A 308 -6.87 -9.16 -9.68
N PHE A 309 -6.49 -8.39 -10.72
CA PHE A 309 -5.46 -7.34 -10.64
C PHE A 309 -5.81 -6.31 -9.56
N THR A 310 -7.08 -5.94 -9.48
CA THR A 310 -7.54 -4.71 -8.82
C THR A 310 -8.29 -4.97 -7.52
N SER A 311 -8.52 -6.23 -7.16
CA SER A 311 -9.05 -6.61 -5.84
C SER A 311 -7.94 -6.57 -4.77
N PRO A 312 -8.29 -6.31 -3.49
CA PRO A 312 -7.33 -6.41 -2.40
C PRO A 312 -6.61 -7.76 -2.33
N ASN A 313 -5.28 -7.71 -2.28
CA ASN A 313 -4.37 -8.84 -2.14
C ASN A 313 -3.36 -8.66 -1.00
N THR A 314 -3.47 -7.56 -0.24
CA THR A 314 -2.72 -7.36 1.01
C THR A 314 -2.95 -8.52 2.00
N PRO A 315 -1.94 -8.90 2.82
CA PRO A 315 -2.19 -9.73 4.00
C PRO A 315 -3.39 -9.22 4.83
N PRO A 316 -4.26 -10.11 5.35
CA PRO A 316 -5.53 -9.74 5.98
C PRO A 316 -5.43 -8.79 7.17
N ASP A 317 -4.27 -8.72 7.79
CA ASP A 317 -3.98 -8.06 9.05
C ASP A 317 -3.38 -6.64 8.90
N GLN A 318 -3.27 -6.18 7.67
CA GLN A 318 -2.58 -4.94 7.35
C GLN A 318 -3.56 -3.79 7.16
N PRO A 319 -3.20 -2.56 7.59
CA PRO A 319 -4.10 -1.41 7.55
C PRO A 319 -4.21 -0.76 6.16
N ILE A 320 -3.54 -1.31 5.15
CA ILE A 320 -3.52 -0.77 3.79
C ILE A 320 -4.11 -1.76 2.78
N LEU A 321 -4.57 -1.27 1.64
CA LEU A 321 -5.09 -2.08 0.55
C LEU A 321 -4.22 -1.92 -0.69
N ARG A 322 -3.74 -3.06 -1.21
CA ARG A 322 -2.99 -3.19 -2.45
C ARG A 322 -3.67 -4.22 -3.34
N GLY A 323 -3.75 -3.90 -4.63
CA GLY A 323 -4.01 -4.88 -5.66
C GLY A 323 -2.73 -5.64 -6.02
N LEU A 324 -2.80 -6.48 -7.05
CA LEU A 324 -1.60 -7.05 -7.66
C LEU A 324 -0.93 -5.94 -8.50
N GLY A 325 0.14 -5.37 -7.97
CA GLY A 325 0.88 -4.24 -8.52
C GLY A 325 0.25 -2.87 -8.27
N TRP A 326 -1.08 -2.79 -8.21
CA TRP A 326 -1.82 -1.53 -8.06
C TRP A 326 -1.95 -1.07 -6.60
N ASP A 327 -1.98 0.25 -6.39
CA ASP A 327 -2.38 0.84 -5.12
C ASP A 327 -3.90 0.97 -5.04
N ILE A 328 -4.49 0.71 -3.88
CA ILE A 328 -5.93 0.90 -3.62
C ILE A 328 -6.12 1.92 -2.50
N ASP A 329 -5.50 1.66 -1.35
CA ASP A 329 -5.60 2.52 -0.17
C ASP A 329 -4.36 2.36 0.72
N SER A 330 -3.30 3.09 0.41
CA SER A 330 -2.06 3.10 1.18
C SER A 330 -1.64 4.54 1.48
N SER A 331 -0.53 4.75 2.20
CA SER A 331 0.02 6.10 2.39
C SER A 331 0.42 6.79 1.06
N TYR A 332 0.50 6.04 -0.04
CA TYR A 332 0.83 6.54 -1.38
C TYR A 332 -0.41 6.80 -2.26
N SER A 333 -1.62 6.44 -1.80
CA SER A 333 -2.84 6.52 -2.60
C SER A 333 -3.49 7.91 -2.63
N SER A 334 -2.82 8.96 -2.14
CA SER A 334 -3.40 10.30 -2.07
C SER A 334 -3.79 10.86 -3.45
N ASN A 335 -3.24 10.34 -4.54
CA ASN A 335 -3.64 10.69 -5.90
C ASN A 335 -5.02 10.13 -6.31
N ARG A 336 -5.66 9.31 -5.47
CA ARG A 336 -7.10 9.00 -5.50
C ARG A 336 -7.96 10.25 -5.34
N GLY A 337 -7.46 11.27 -4.65
CA GLY A 337 -8.31 12.35 -4.15
C GLY A 337 -9.20 11.87 -2.99
N GLU A 338 -10.11 12.74 -2.59
CA GLU A 338 -10.94 12.52 -1.40
C GLU A 338 -12.31 11.91 -1.74
N LEU A 339 -12.69 11.87 -3.02
CA LEU A 339 -14.03 11.50 -3.45
C LEU A 339 -14.11 10.19 -4.25
N PHE A 340 -13.06 9.78 -4.95
CA PHE A 340 -13.05 8.45 -5.54
C PHE A 340 -13.06 7.38 -4.43
N PRO A 341 -13.85 6.31 -4.55
CA PRO A 341 -14.09 5.38 -3.46
C PRO A 341 -12.92 4.42 -3.22
N ILE A 342 -12.84 3.84 -2.02
CA ILE A 342 -11.98 2.67 -1.79
C ILE A 342 -12.50 1.52 -2.68
N GLY A 343 -11.61 0.94 -3.48
CA GLY A 343 -11.96 0.00 -4.56
C GLY A 343 -11.64 0.55 -5.95
N SER A 344 -11.48 1.88 -6.07
CA SER A 344 -10.67 2.48 -7.14
C SER A 344 -9.18 2.22 -6.88
N PHE A 345 -8.36 2.32 -7.92
CA PHE A 345 -6.96 1.95 -7.85
C PHE A 345 -6.10 2.82 -8.76
N GLY A 346 -4.79 2.88 -8.48
CA GLY A 346 -3.89 3.66 -9.29
C GLY A 346 -2.44 3.53 -8.90
N HIS A 347 -1.62 4.40 -9.47
CA HIS A 347 -0.19 4.48 -9.18
C HIS A 347 0.37 5.87 -9.53
N THR A 348 1.51 6.21 -8.95
CA THR A 348 2.25 7.45 -9.26
C THR A 348 3.62 7.14 -9.85
N GLY A 349 4.23 8.12 -10.52
CA GLY A 349 5.62 8.10 -10.95
C GLY A 349 6.39 9.29 -10.38
N PHE A 350 7.66 9.05 -10.09
CA PHE A 350 8.57 10.02 -9.47
C PHE A 350 8.75 11.30 -10.30
N THR A 351 8.75 11.18 -11.62
CA THR A 351 8.87 12.27 -12.60
C THR A 351 7.68 13.22 -12.61
N GLY A 352 6.62 12.91 -11.85
CA GLY A 352 5.43 13.72 -11.71
C GLY A 352 4.19 13.13 -12.39
N THR A 353 4.26 11.90 -12.87
CA THR A 353 3.18 11.18 -13.56
C THR A 353 2.22 10.49 -12.57
N SER A 354 0.98 10.25 -12.97
CA SER A 354 0.00 9.47 -12.19
C SER A 354 -1.17 9.00 -13.03
N VAL A 355 -1.72 7.85 -12.67
CA VAL A 355 -2.96 7.28 -13.20
C VAL A 355 -3.81 6.82 -12.03
N TRP A 356 -5.10 7.16 -12.06
CA TRP A 356 -6.10 6.65 -11.12
C TRP A 356 -7.35 6.21 -11.89
N ILE A 357 -7.87 5.01 -11.59
CA ILE A 357 -8.96 4.36 -12.32
C ILE A 357 -9.99 3.89 -11.29
N ASP A 358 -11.26 4.21 -11.53
CA ASP A 358 -12.38 3.80 -10.72
C ASP A 358 -13.39 3.00 -11.54
N PRO A 359 -13.43 1.66 -11.38
CA PRO A 359 -14.41 0.81 -12.06
C PRO A 359 -15.85 1.12 -11.69
N SER A 360 -16.11 1.64 -10.48
CA SER A 360 -17.47 1.82 -10.00
C SER A 360 -18.20 2.96 -10.72
N THR A 361 -17.51 4.08 -10.95
CA THR A 361 -18.00 5.19 -11.76
C THR A 361 -17.58 5.08 -13.23
N LYS A 362 -16.84 4.03 -13.62
CA LYS A 362 -16.23 3.87 -14.95
C LYS A 362 -15.41 5.09 -15.37
N SER A 363 -14.58 5.58 -14.47
CA SER A 363 -13.84 6.82 -14.66
C SER A 363 -12.35 6.62 -14.50
N PHE A 364 -11.55 7.51 -15.09
CA PHE A 364 -10.13 7.59 -14.81
C PHE A 364 -9.60 9.01 -14.92
N VAL A 365 -8.50 9.26 -14.21
CA VAL A 365 -7.73 10.51 -14.24
C VAL A 365 -6.28 10.16 -14.53
N ILE A 366 -5.72 10.78 -15.57
CA ILE A 366 -4.32 10.66 -15.96
C ILE A 366 -3.71 12.04 -15.93
N LEU A 367 -2.68 12.22 -15.12
CA LEU A 367 -1.95 13.47 -15.01
C LEU A 367 -0.46 13.19 -15.20
N LEU A 368 0.07 13.57 -16.36
CA LEU A 368 1.49 13.45 -16.68
C LEU A 368 2.14 14.82 -16.59
N THR A 369 3.16 14.94 -15.74
CA THR A 369 3.91 16.18 -15.55
C THR A 369 5.41 15.90 -15.66
N ASN A 370 6.19 16.96 -15.83
CA ASN A 370 7.66 16.94 -15.84
C ASN A 370 8.21 17.64 -14.59
N SER A 371 7.65 17.34 -13.42
CA SER A 371 7.87 18.11 -12.18
C SER A 371 9.31 18.13 -11.68
N VAL A 372 10.12 17.17 -12.10
CA VAL A 372 11.55 17.07 -11.76
C VAL A 372 12.45 17.87 -12.72
N HIS A 373 11.89 18.57 -13.70
CA HIS A 373 12.64 19.37 -14.65
C HIS A 373 12.69 20.86 -14.26
N PRO A 374 13.86 21.52 -14.31
CA PRO A 374 15.21 20.96 -14.50
C PRO A 374 15.84 20.41 -13.21
N HIS A 375 15.21 20.65 -12.06
CA HIS A 375 15.69 20.19 -10.77
C HIS A 375 14.57 19.43 -10.07
N ARG A 376 14.97 18.58 -9.11
CA ARG A 376 14.03 17.78 -8.32
C ARG A 376 12.87 18.64 -7.81
N GLY A 377 11.66 18.22 -8.16
CA GLY A 377 10.42 18.95 -7.89
C GLY A 377 9.98 18.89 -6.43
N LYS A 378 8.91 19.64 -6.12
CA LYS A 378 8.25 19.61 -4.81
C LYS A 378 7.28 18.42 -4.72
N ASN A 379 6.79 18.14 -3.52
CA ASN A 379 5.77 17.11 -3.28
C ASN A 379 4.46 17.46 -4.04
N LEU A 380 3.97 16.53 -4.87
CA LEU A 380 2.77 16.70 -5.69
C LEU A 380 1.50 16.06 -5.09
N SER A 381 1.56 15.43 -3.92
CA SER A 381 0.45 14.65 -3.35
C SER A 381 -0.84 15.48 -3.24
N ALA A 382 -0.75 16.70 -2.68
CA ALA A 382 -1.92 17.59 -2.55
C ALA A 382 -2.47 18.04 -3.92
N PHE A 383 -1.59 18.31 -4.89
CA PHE A 383 -1.98 18.72 -6.24
C PHE A 383 -2.70 17.59 -6.98
N ARG A 384 -2.14 16.38 -6.97
CA ARG A 384 -2.76 15.18 -7.56
C ARG A 384 -4.11 14.87 -6.91
N SER A 385 -4.16 14.93 -5.57
CA SER A 385 -5.40 14.75 -4.80
C SER A 385 -6.48 15.73 -5.25
N LYS A 386 -6.14 17.04 -5.33
CA LYS A 386 -7.08 18.08 -5.75
C LYS A 386 -7.62 17.86 -7.17
N VAL A 387 -6.76 17.50 -8.13
CA VAL A 387 -7.17 17.20 -9.51
C VAL A 387 -8.14 16.03 -9.55
N ALA A 388 -7.84 14.93 -8.84
CA ALA A 388 -8.71 13.76 -8.78
C ALA A 388 -10.04 14.07 -8.08
N THR A 389 -10.02 14.83 -6.98
CA THR A 389 -11.22 15.29 -6.27
C THR A 389 -12.13 16.12 -7.17
N ILE A 390 -11.59 17.07 -7.94
CA ILE A 390 -12.40 17.89 -8.88
C ILE A 390 -13.05 17.01 -9.95
N ALA A 391 -12.28 16.07 -10.51
CA ALA A 391 -12.80 15.14 -11.52
C ALA A 391 -13.95 14.29 -10.96
N ALA A 392 -13.74 13.65 -9.80
CA ALA A 392 -14.73 12.83 -9.13
C ALA A 392 -16.00 13.62 -8.74
N ALA A 393 -15.84 14.82 -8.16
CA ALA A 393 -16.96 15.68 -7.77
C ALA A 393 -17.87 16.03 -8.95
N THR A 394 -17.29 16.22 -10.13
CA THR A 394 -18.02 16.63 -11.33
C THR A 394 -18.68 15.46 -12.04
N ILE A 395 -18.02 14.29 -12.07
CA ILE A 395 -18.57 13.07 -12.67
C ILE A 395 -19.76 12.56 -11.83
N GLY A 396 -19.68 12.69 -10.51
CA GLY A 396 -20.63 12.11 -9.57
C GLY A 396 -20.25 10.67 -9.23
N VAL A 397 -20.14 10.39 -7.94
CA VAL A 397 -19.76 9.06 -7.41
C VAL A 397 -20.99 8.33 -6.88
N ASP A 398 -22.09 8.40 -7.62
CA ASP A 398 -23.35 7.80 -7.22
C ASP A 398 -23.47 6.37 -7.79
N ALA A 399 -22.76 5.44 -7.15
CA ALA A 399 -22.76 4.02 -7.51
C ALA A 399 -23.45 3.20 -6.39
N PRO A 400 -24.49 2.40 -6.69
CA PRO A 400 -25.16 1.56 -5.70
C PRO A 400 -24.17 0.62 -4.98
N GLY A 401 -24.10 0.72 -3.66
CA GLY A 401 -23.22 -0.12 -2.82
C GLY A 401 -21.78 0.40 -2.67
N VAL A 402 -21.48 1.60 -3.15
CA VAL A 402 -20.17 2.25 -3.02
C VAL A 402 -20.29 3.42 -2.05
N SER A 403 -19.59 3.33 -0.91
CA SER A 403 -19.55 4.42 0.07
C SER A 403 -18.35 5.33 -0.22
N VAL A 404 -18.58 6.64 -0.32
CA VAL A 404 -17.52 7.65 -0.14
C VAL A 404 -17.12 7.59 1.32
N VAL A 405 -16.15 6.74 1.61
CA VAL A 405 -15.68 6.52 2.98
C VAL A 405 -14.76 7.67 3.39
N SER A 406 -15.13 8.36 4.47
CA SER A 406 -14.20 9.21 5.22
C SER A 406 -13.12 8.34 5.88
N TYR A 407 -11.95 8.94 6.05
CA TYR A 407 -10.73 8.41 6.70
C TYR A 407 -10.88 7.02 7.37
N ASN A 408 -10.35 5.97 6.74
CA ASN A 408 -10.14 4.65 7.36
C ASN A 408 -11.36 3.92 7.98
N GLU A 409 -12.61 4.34 7.75
CA GLU A 409 -13.75 3.70 8.41
C GLU A 409 -14.35 2.51 7.63
N GLY A 410 -13.98 2.32 6.36
CA GLY A 410 -14.61 1.30 5.51
C GLY A 410 -14.10 -0.13 5.67
N LEU A 411 -12.84 -0.33 6.05
CA LEU A 411 -12.18 -1.64 5.98
C LEU A 411 -11.02 -1.78 7.00
N ARG A 412 -11.12 -1.19 8.20
CA ARG A 412 -10.45 -1.84 9.33
C ARG A 412 -11.14 -3.18 9.52
N ARG A 413 -10.65 -4.22 8.83
CA ARG A 413 -10.88 -5.60 9.26
C ARG A 413 -10.48 -5.59 10.73
N MET A 414 -11.48 -5.65 11.61
CA MET A 414 -11.21 -6.03 12.99
C MET A 414 -10.60 -7.41 12.90
N ILE A 415 -9.28 -7.47 13.01
CA ILE A 415 -8.55 -8.73 13.08
C ILE A 415 -8.95 -9.30 14.41
N VAL A 416 -9.81 -10.30 14.38
CA VAL A 416 -10.01 -11.19 15.51
C VAL A 416 -8.72 -12.03 15.55
N PRO A 417 -7.87 -11.91 16.58
CA PRO A 417 -6.63 -12.68 16.62
C PRO A 417 -6.95 -14.18 16.53
N ASN A 418 -6.22 -14.91 15.69
CA ASN A 418 -6.38 -16.37 15.55
C ASN A 418 -5.89 -17.15 16.79
N HIS A 419 -5.19 -16.49 17.71
CA HIS A 419 -4.71 -17.06 18.97
C HIS A 419 -4.84 -16.04 20.10
N THR A 420 -5.16 -16.52 21.30
CA THR A 420 -5.12 -15.71 22.51
C THR A 420 -3.67 -15.58 22.97
N THR A 421 -3.07 -14.40 22.79
CA THR A 421 -1.77 -14.09 23.40
C THR A 421 -1.97 -13.82 24.89
N LEU A 422 -1.14 -14.44 25.72
CA LEU A 422 -1.14 -14.27 27.17
C LEU A 422 0.06 -13.44 27.59
N THR A 423 -0.13 -12.49 28.49
CA THR A 423 0.99 -11.83 29.19
C THR A 423 1.64 -12.80 30.19
N GLY A 424 2.84 -12.49 30.68
CA GLY A 424 3.48 -13.28 31.74
C GLY A 424 2.61 -13.35 33.00
N LEU A 425 1.83 -12.29 33.31
CA LEU A 425 0.85 -12.30 34.39
C LEU A 425 -0.28 -13.29 34.11
N ASP A 426 -0.84 -13.28 32.89
CA ASP A 426 -1.88 -14.22 32.46
C ASP A 426 -1.44 -15.69 32.54
N VAL A 427 -0.17 -15.97 32.26
CA VAL A 427 0.43 -17.31 32.38
C VAL A 427 0.55 -17.68 33.86
N LEU A 428 1.05 -16.78 34.71
CA LEU A 428 1.11 -17.02 36.16
C LEU A 428 -0.27 -17.29 36.76
N GLU A 429 -1.32 -16.59 36.31
CA GLU A 429 -2.69 -16.85 36.76
C GLU A 429 -3.18 -18.24 36.37
N GLN A 430 -2.90 -18.69 35.13
CA GLN A 430 -3.25 -20.04 34.68
C GLN A 430 -2.54 -21.12 35.49
N GLU A 431 -1.29 -20.87 35.86
CA GLU A 431 -0.48 -21.75 36.70
C GLU A 431 -0.76 -21.57 38.20
N LYS A 432 -1.76 -20.75 38.57
CA LYS A 432 -2.12 -20.46 39.96
C LYS A 432 -0.93 -19.96 40.79
N PHE A 433 -0.07 -19.17 40.16
CA PHE A 433 1.14 -18.59 40.71
C PHE A 433 2.08 -19.63 41.35
N ALA A 434 2.13 -20.85 40.82
CA ALA A 434 2.93 -21.94 41.37
C ALA A 434 4.41 -21.56 41.59
N ALA A 435 5.00 -20.81 40.65
CA ALA A 435 6.38 -20.33 40.74
C ALA A 435 6.66 -19.36 41.90
N LEU A 436 5.62 -18.74 42.47
CA LEU A 436 5.70 -17.74 43.54
C LEU A 436 5.16 -18.24 44.89
N LYS A 437 4.64 -19.47 44.94
CA LYS A 437 4.02 -20.02 46.14
C LYS A 437 5.03 -20.14 47.29
N GLY A 438 4.65 -19.60 48.46
CA GLY A 438 5.48 -19.64 49.67
C GLY A 438 6.64 -18.65 49.70
N LYS A 439 6.80 -17.83 48.65
CA LYS A 439 7.84 -16.81 48.54
C LYS A 439 7.35 -15.45 49.06
N ARG A 440 8.27 -14.64 49.56
CA ARG A 440 8.06 -13.23 49.92
C ARG A 440 8.44 -12.35 48.73
N VAL A 441 7.41 -11.88 48.03
CA VAL A 441 7.57 -11.27 46.72
C VAL A 441 7.63 -9.74 46.83
N GLY A 442 8.68 -9.15 46.26
CA GLY A 442 8.75 -7.73 45.94
C GLY A 442 8.31 -7.50 44.50
N LEU A 443 7.32 -6.64 44.27
CA LEU A 443 6.73 -6.43 42.95
C LEU A 443 7.09 -5.04 42.39
N ILE A 444 7.75 -5.02 41.23
CA ILE A 444 8.07 -3.81 40.47
C ILE A 444 6.97 -3.65 39.41
N THR A 445 6.11 -2.65 39.57
CA THR A 445 4.89 -2.50 38.75
C THR A 445 4.45 -1.05 38.63
N ASN A 446 3.52 -0.79 37.71
CA ASN A 446 2.75 0.45 37.63
C ASN A 446 1.33 0.17 37.09
N HIS A 447 0.61 1.21 36.67
CA HIS A 447 -0.73 1.10 36.08
C HIS A 447 -0.86 0.18 34.85
N THR A 448 0.25 -0.20 34.21
CA THR A 448 0.26 -1.14 33.08
C THR A 448 0.26 -2.60 33.53
N GLY A 449 0.57 -2.88 34.80
CA GLY A 449 0.54 -4.19 35.41
C GLY A 449 -0.89 -4.68 35.66
N ILE A 450 -1.63 -4.94 34.59
CA ILE A 450 -3.01 -5.45 34.63
C ILE A 450 -3.13 -6.81 33.94
N ASP A 451 -4.05 -7.65 34.40
CA ASP A 451 -4.39 -8.94 33.77
C ASP A 451 -5.40 -8.74 32.63
N ARG A 452 -5.73 -9.83 31.91
CA ARG A 452 -6.75 -9.80 30.84
C ARG A 452 -8.15 -9.39 31.30
N ALA A 453 -8.45 -9.47 32.59
CA ALA A 453 -9.73 -9.06 33.18
C ALA A 453 -9.71 -7.59 33.66
N GLY A 454 -8.60 -6.88 33.46
CA GLY A 454 -8.41 -5.49 33.90
C GLY A 454 -8.13 -5.35 35.39
N ARG A 455 -7.81 -6.43 36.11
CA ARG A 455 -7.40 -6.39 37.52
C ARG A 455 -5.93 -6.03 37.62
N ARG A 456 -5.57 -5.24 38.64
CA ARG A 456 -4.16 -4.94 38.93
C ARG A 456 -3.44 -6.22 39.34
N ASN A 457 -2.20 -6.38 38.91
CA ASN A 457 -1.35 -7.51 39.28
C ASN A 457 -1.20 -7.66 40.80
N ILE A 458 -1.13 -6.54 41.52
CA ILE A 458 -1.15 -6.48 42.99
C ILE A 458 -2.35 -7.26 43.54
N ASP A 459 -3.55 -6.96 43.05
CA ASP A 459 -4.80 -7.54 43.54
C ASP A 459 -4.93 -9.02 43.13
N ALA A 460 -4.55 -9.35 41.89
CA ALA A 460 -4.57 -10.71 41.37
C ALA A 460 -3.63 -11.65 42.15
N MET A 461 -2.41 -11.20 42.45
CA MET A 461 -1.42 -11.95 43.21
C MET A 461 -1.88 -12.18 44.66
N ILE A 462 -2.40 -11.16 45.33
CA ILE A 462 -2.92 -11.28 46.70
C ILE A 462 -4.12 -12.22 46.76
N ALA A 463 -5.06 -12.09 45.81
CA ALA A 463 -6.23 -12.95 45.73
C ALA A 463 -5.87 -14.44 45.53
N ALA A 464 -4.75 -14.71 44.85
CA ALA A 464 -4.21 -16.06 44.68
C ALA A 464 -3.36 -16.57 45.87
N GLY A 465 -3.21 -15.77 46.93
CA GLY A 465 -2.44 -16.12 48.12
C GLY A 465 -0.93 -15.94 47.98
N VAL A 466 -0.47 -15.17 46.98
CA VAL A 466 0.94 -14.76 46.89
C VAL A 466 1.23 -13.74 47.98
N ARG A 467 2.30 -13.96 48.74
CA ARG A 467 2.73 -13.04 49.81
C ARG A 467 3.55 -11.90 49.21
N LEU A 468 2.88 -10.83 48.80
CA LEU A 468 3.53 -9.56 48.48
C LEU A 468 3.99 -8.88 49.78
N THR A 469 5.27 -8.54 49.87
CA THR A 469 5.85 -7.86 51.06
C THR A 469 6.07 -6.37 50.83
N THR A 470 6.40 -5.99 49.59
CA THR A 470 6.61 -4.59 49.22
C THR A 470 6.40 -4.37 47.72
N LEU A 471 6.14 -3.12 47.34
CA LEU A 471 5.94 -2.68 45.96
C LEU A 471 7.04 -1.67 45.59
N PHE A 472 7.45 -1.67 44.33
CA PHE A 472 8.42 -0.73 43.77
C PHE A 472 7.80 0.00 42.59
N SER A 473 7.81 1.34 42.63
CA SER A 473 7.27 2.17 41.54
C SER A 473 8.37 2.89 40.74
N PRO A 474 8.26 2.97 39.41
CA PRO A 474 9.15 3.76 38.56
C PRO A 474 8.76 5.26 38.54
N GLU A 475 9.30 6.04 37.59
CA GLU A 475 9.25 7.52 37.49
C GLU A 475 7.88 8.19 37.72
N HIS A 476 6.77 7.56 37.31
CA HIS A 476 5.42 8.13 37.39
C HIS A 476 4.56 7.56 38.53
N GLY A 477 5.22 6.94 39.51
CA GLY A 477 4.55 6.27 40.64
C GLY A 477 3.75 5.04 40.21
N ILE A 478 3.13 4.38 41.20
CA ILE A 478 2.48 3.09 40.98
C ILE A 478 1.22 3.19 40.11
N THR A 479 0.57 4.36 40.08
CA THR A 479 -0.65 4.60 39.30
C THR A 479 -0.39 5.28 37.95
N GLY A 480 0.87 5.65 37.65
CA GLY A 480 1.24 6.34 36.41
C GLY A 480 0.68 7.76 36.28
N LYS A 481 0.21 8.37 37.37
CA LYS A 481 -0.44 9.71 37.36
C LYS A 481 0.48 10.84 37.82
N GLU A 482 1.67 10.52 38.31
CA GLU A 482 2.60 11.53 38.82
C GLU A 482 3.46 12.07 37.67
N ASP A 483 3.37 13.38 37.41
CA ASP A 483 4.17 14.06 36.37
C ASP A 483 5.10 15.11 37.00
N ARG A 484 5.74 14.71 38.10
CA ARG A 484 6.66 15.54 38.89
C ARG A 484 7.95 14.78 39.18
N GLN A 485 9.04 15.53 39.34
CA GLN A 485 10.27 14.98 39.90
C GLN A 485 10.06 14.58 41.37
N ASP A 486 10.80 13.57 41.83
CA ASP A 486 10.82 13.11 43.22
C ASP A 486 9.49 12.58 43.77
N VAL A 487 8.94 11.56 43.11
CA VAL A 487 7.79 10.80 43.63
C VAL A 487 8.20 10.11 44.93
N ALA A 488 7.59 10.47 46.07
CA ALA A 488 7.96 9.95 47.38
C ALA A 488 7.51 8.52 47.66
N ASP A 489 8.15 7.88 48.65
CA ASP A 489 7.69 6.63 49.22
C ASP A 489 6.29 6.78 49.80
N THR A 490 5.45 5.76 49.62
CA THR A 490 4.04 5.81 49.99
C THR A 490 3.53 4.42 50.36
N LYS A 491 2.21 4.24 50.46
CA LYS A 491 1.55 2.95 50.63
C LYS A 491 0.48 2.77 49.57
N ASP A 492 0.30 1.55 49.10
CA ASP A 492 -0.83 1.24 48.22
C ASP A 492 -2.12 1.45 49.00
N THR A 493 -3.03 2.25 48.45
CA THR A 493 -4.23 2.71 49.15
C THR A 493 -5.23 1.60 49.43
N VAL A 494 -5.14 0.48 48.72
CA VAL A 494 -6.06 -0.66 48.84
C VAL A 494 -5.50 -1.71 49.80
N THR A 495 -4.23 -2.06 49.66
CA THR A 495 -3.60 -3.18 50.37
C THR A 495 -2.81 -2.74 51.60
N GLY A 496 -2.45 -1.45 51.70
CA GLY A 496 -1.59 -0.91 52.74
C GLY A 496 -0.11 -1.31 52.61
N LEU A 497 0.27 -2.02 51.54
CA LEU A 497 1.65 -2.43 51.29
C LEU A 497 2.56 -1.20 51.11
N PRO A 498 3.79 -1.22 51.62
CA PRO A 498 4.75 -0.16 51.36
C PRO A 498 5.07 -0.08 49.86
N ILE A 499 5.15 1.13 49.34
CA ILE A 499 5.61 1.46 47.99
C ILE A 499 6.91 2.23 48.10
N TRP A 500 8.00 1.62 47.64
CA TRP A 500 9.29 2.28 47.48
C TRP A 500 9.38 2.88 46.08
N SER A 501 9.55 4.19 46.00
CA SER A 501 9.80 4.87 44.74
C SER A 501 11.27 4.74 44.33
N LEU A 502 11.49 4.22 43.13
CA LEU A 502 12.81 4.16 42.48
C LEU A 502 13.11 5.45 41.68
N HIS A 503 12.41 6.54 41.98
CA HIS A 503 12.64 7.87 41.42
C HIS A 503 12.42 8.98 42.47
N TYR A 504 12.86 8.72 43.71
CA TYR A 504 12.76 9.67 44.83
C TYR A 504 14.13 10.18 45.27
N ASN A 505 14.35 11.49 45.32
CA ASN A 505 15.61 12.11 45.75
C ASN A 505 16.84 11.54 44.99
N GLY A 506 16.71 11.32 43.68
CA GLY A 506 17.77 10.72 42.85
C GLY A 506 18.06 9.24 43.12
N ARG A 507 17.22 8.53 43.89
CA ARG A 507 17.35 7.10 44.16
C ARG A 507 16.75 6.29 43.02
N TYR A 508 17.61 5.75 42.15
CA TYR A 508 17.22 4.89 41.02
C TYR A 508 17.46 3.39 41.23
N ARG A 509 18.03 3.02 42.39
CA ARG A 509 18.43 1.65 42.73
C ARG A 509 17.79 1.21 44.03
N MET A 510 17.49 -0.08 44.12
CA MET A 510 17.02 -0.71 45.36
C MET A 510 18.15 -0.74 46.39
N THR A 511 17.82 -0.51 47.66
CA THR A 511 18.78 -0.61 48.77
C THR A 511 18.65 -1.97 49.47
N PRO A 512 19.67 -2.43 50.22
CA PRO A 512 19.57 -3.66 51.01
C PRO A 512 18.39 -3.66 52.00
N GLU A 513 18.06 -2.49 52.56
CA GLU A 513 16.91 -2.32 53.46
C GLU A 513 15.59 -2.62 52.76
N MET A 514 15.42 -2.17 51.50
CA MET A 514 14.22 -2.43 50.71
C MET A 514 14.04 -3.92 50.39
N LEU A 515 15.12 -4.70 50.38
CA LEU A 515 15.14 -6.11 50.03
C LEU A 515 15.13 -7.05 51.26
N HIS A 516 15.15 -6.52 52.49
CA HIS A 516 15.36 -7.36 53.69
C HIS A 516 14.26 -8.43 53.90
N ASP A 517 13.01 -8.14 53.53
CA ASP A 517 11.87 -9.07 53.60
C ASP A 517 11.43 -9.58 52.22
N VAL A 518 12.34 -9.55 51.22
CA VAL A 518 12.09 -10.02 49.86
C VAL A 518 13.02 -11.19 49.55
N ASP A 519 12.45 -12.33 49.18
CA ASP A 519 13.21 -13.50 48.69
C ASP A 519 12.95 -13.81 47.22
N THR A 520 12.11 -13.04 46.54
CA THR A 520 11.96 -13.05 45.07
C THR A 520 11.44 -11.71 44.57
N LEU A 521 12.00 -11.23 43.45
CA LEU A 521 11.53 -10.04 42.75
C LEU A 521 10.75 -10.42 41.50
N VAL A 522 9.68 -9.68 41.23
CA VAL A 522 8.88 -9.79 40.01
C VAL A 522 8.82 -8.41 39.34
N PHE A 523 9.12 -8.34 38.05
CA PHE A 523 9.01 -7.14 37.23
C PHE A 523 7.87 -7.30 36.23
N ASP A 524 6.87 -6.42 36.33
CA ASP A 524 5.68 -6.46 35.49
C ASP A 524 5.26 -5.05 35.07
N ILE A 525 5.88 -4.56 33.98
CA ILE A 525 5.65 -3.24 33.41
C ILE A 525 5.65 -3.37 31.88
N GLN A 526 4.61 -2.85 31.23
CA GLN A 526 4.57 -2.74 29.78
C GLN A 526 5.34 -1.48 29.32
N ASP A 527 6.35 -1.66 28.48
CA ASP A 527 6.92 -0.59 27.66
C ASP A 527 6.43 -0.75 26.21
N ALA A 528 5.93 0.34 25.62
CA ALA A 528 5.38 0.36 24.26
C ALA A 528 6.25 1.19 23.29
N GLY A 529 7.53 1.42 23.64
CA GLY A 529 8.48 2.17 22.79
C GLY A 529 8.14 3.65 22.63
N SER A 530 7.19 4.17 23.42
CA SER A 530 6.72 5.56 23.36
C SER A 530 7.52 6.51 24.26
N ARG A 531 8.32 5.98 25.19
CA ARG A 531 9.25 6.75 26.02
C ARG A 531 10.58 6.03 26.14
N PHE A 532 11.56 6.54 25.41
CA PHE A 532 12.87 5.95 25.32
C PHE A 532 13.58 6.08 26.68
N TYR A 533 13.95 4.93 27.28
CA TYR A 533 14.99 4.75 28.32
C TYR A 533 14.61 4.55 29.79
N THR A 534 13.44 4.96 30.32
CA THR A 534 13.24 4.89 31.79
C THR A 534 13.04 3.46 32.32
N TYR A 535 12.07 2.70 31.81
CA TYR A 535 11.71 1.40 32.40
C TYR A 535 12.74 0.30 32.13
N SER A 536 13.39 0.33 30.97
CA SER A 536 14.53 -0.53 30.67
C SER A 536 15.70 -0.29 31.63
N CYS A 537 15.96 0.96 32.01
CA CYS A 537 16.95 1.29 33.04
C CYS A 537 16.51 0.81 34.44
N THR A 538 15.22 0.95 34.80
CA THR A 538 14.69 0.39 36.05
C THR A 538 14.88 -1.12 36.12
N LEU A 539 14.58 -1.85 35.03
CA LEU A 539 14.79 -3.29 34.94
C LEU A 539 16.27 -3.65 35.09
N LEU A 540 17.17 -2.98 34.37
CA LEU A 540 18.61 -3.20 34.46
C LEU A 540 19.14 -3.03 35.89
N TYR A 541 18.81 -1.92 36.54
CA TYR A 541 19.25 -1.66 37.90
C TYR A 541 18.66 -2.65 38.91
N ALA A 542 17.39 -3.03 38.76
CA ALA A 542 16.77 -4.03 39.61
C ALA A 542 17.44 -5.42 39.44
N LEU A 543 17.80 -5.81 38.22
CA LEU A 543 18.55 -7.05 37.94
C LEU A 543 19.94 -7.03 38.60
N GLU A 544 20.67 -5.91 38.53
CA GLU A 544 21.97 -5.78 39.17
C GLU A 544 21.90 -5.89 40.70
N GLU A 545 20.92 -5.23 41.34
CA GLU A 545 20.75 -5.31 42.80
C GLU A 545 20.23 -6.67 43.25
N ALA A 546 19.36 -7.32 42.46
CA ALA A 546 18.93 -8.69 42.69
C ALA A 546 20.12 -9.67 42.63
N GLY A 547 21.02 -9.49 41.65
CA GLY A 547 22.24 -10.29 41.52
C GLY A 547 23.19 -10.14 42.71
N LYS A 548 23.41 -8.90 43.20
CA LYS A 548 24.22 -8.64 44.40
C LYS A 548 23.62 -9.29 45.65
N SER A 549 22.31 -9.21 45.80
CA SER A 549 21.57 -9.76 46.94
C SER A 549 21.22 -11.25 46.80
N LYS A 550 21.57 -11.87 45.67
CA LYS A 550 21.24 -13.27 45.31
C LYS A 550 19.73 -13.57 45.41
N VAL A 551 18.90 -12.60 45.05
CA VAL A 551 17.44 -12.71 45.03
C VAL A 551 17.00 -13.15 43.63
N PRO A 552 16.27 -14.28 43.47
CA PRO A 552 15.65 -14.66 42.21
C PRO A 552 14.80 -13.55 41.61
N PHE A 553 14.88 -13.37 40.29
CA PHE A 553 14.20 -12.30 39.57
C PHE A 553 13.34 -12.87 38.43
N TYR A 554 12.07 -12.51 38.39
CA TYR A 554 11.11 -12.89 37.34
C TYR A 554 10.76 -11.66 36.52
N VAL A 555 10.90 -11.73 35.20
CA VAL A 555 10.38 -10.72 34.28
C VAL A 555 9.12 -11.30 33.64
N LEU A 556 8.00 -10.59 33.73
CA LEU A 556 6.76 -11.03 33.09
C LEU A 556 6.70 -10.48 31.67
N ASP A 557 6.61 -11.37 30.69
CA ASP A 557 6.56 -10.96 29.29
C ASP A 557 5.31 -10.13 29.01
N ARG A 558 5.53 -9.04 28.30
CA ARG A 558 4.53 -8.03 28.00
C ARG A 558 4.54 -7.81 26.48
N PRO A 559 3.77 -8.63 25.72
CA PRO A 559 3.65 -8.51 24.26
C PRO A 559 3.41 -7.08 23.84
N ASN A 560 4.21 -6.56 22.91
CA ASN A 560 4.09 -5.20 22.42
C ASN A 560 2.71 -4.99 21.75
N PRO A 561 1.84 -4.12 22.29
CA PRO A 561 0.47 -4.01 21.80
C PRO A 561 0.31 -2.99 20.64
N VAL A 562 1.40 -2.45 20.08
CA VAL A 562 1.36 -1.35 19.09
C VAL A 562 0.42 -1.62 17.91
N THR A 563 0.19 -2.89 17.56
CA THR A 563 -0.82 -3.29 16.56
C THR A 563 -1.86 -4.30 17.08
N GLY A 564 -1.61 -4.97 18.20
CA GLY A 564 -2.47 -6.05 18.72
C GLY A 564 -2.54 -7.30 17.84
N THR A 565 -1.72 -7.38 16.79
CA THR A 565 -1.75 -8.44 15.76
C THR A 565 -0.44 -9.22 15.66
N HIS A 566 0.66 -8.63 16.12
CA HIS A 566 1.97 -9.26 16.21
C HIS A 566 2.44 -9.27 17.66
N VAL A 567 2.94 -10.42 18.12
CA VAL A 567 3.61 -10.54 19.42
C VAL A 567 5.08 -10.19 19.20
N GLU A 568 5.48 -9.00 19.61
CA GLU A 568 6.87 -8.53 19.59
C GLU A 568 7.34 -8.20 21.00
N GLY A 569 8.64 -8.30 21.26
CA GLY A 569 9.24 -8.12 22.59
C GLY A 569 10.22 -9.25 22.92
N PRO A 570 10.94 -9.19 24.06
CA PRO A 570 11.60 -10.38 24.58
C PRO A 570 10.51 -11.44 24.84
N LEU A 571 10.63 -12.58 24.15
CA LEU A 571 9.84 -13.79 24.32
C LEU A 571 10.67 -14.85 25.04
#